data_AF-A0AAU2MSF2-F1
#
_entry.id   AF-A0AAU2MSF2-F1
#
_cell.length_a   1.000
_cell.length_b   1.000
_cell.length_c   1.000
_cell.angle_alpha   90.00
_cell.angle_beta   90.00
_cell.angle_gamma   90.00
#
_symmetry.space_group_name_H-M   'P 1'
#
loop_
_entity.id
_entity.type
_entity.pdbx_description
1 polymer ?
#
loop_
_entity_poly.entity_id
_entity_poly.type
_entity_poly.pdbx_seq_one_letter_code
_entity_poly.pdbx_strand_id
1 'polypeptide(L)'
;MYVPVSGPAADVAAIPFPTGWCATDLGSLRPCASTYEVYPVESLPPLEAADLGDGFDWLGGAGGPRSEHTEHLAAMEQELAEAGLGLPVGFAAFYASEHLCRVFDEVSVTACWSHLSGPLRSPAEEGARLVRFLRDQQDCVIWYLYLRPSGEAFVVFSHVELESAGWWAEGEPTEEVRAAVAASLMRCADTFEEFAYRFVVENELWMQANSAGAESRLAPRLQAYADHYASAAP
;
A
#
# COMPACT_ATOMS: atom_id res chain seq x y z
N MET A 1 -15.72 -38.17 -30.02
CA MET A 1 -15.62 -36.76 -30.45
C MET A 1 -15.78 -35.91 -29.21
N TYR A 2 -14.69 -35.28 -28.78
CA TYR A 2 -14.63 -34.44 -27.59
C TYR A 2 -14.86 -33.00 -28.05
N VAL A 3 -15.86 -32.31 -27.50
CA VAL A 3 -16.11 -30.89 -27.78
C VAL A 3 -15.46 -30.12 -26.63
N PRO A 4 -14.44 -29.29 -26.86
CA PRO A 4 -13.93 -28.43 -25.81
C PRO A 4 -14.93 -27.28 -25.64
N VAL A 5 -15.45 -27.13 -24.42
CA VAL A 5 -16.17 -25.92 -24.03
C VAL A 5 -15.11 -24.94 -23.55
N SER A 6 -14.58 -24.13 -24.46
CA SER A 6 -13.93 -22.88 -24.09
C SER A 6 -15.02 -21.84 -23.94
N GLY A 7 -15.46 -21.62 -22.69
CA GLY A 7 -16.17 -20.39 -22.35
C GLY A 7 -15.17 -19.23 -22.37
N PRO A 8 -15.52 -18.05 -22.88
CA PRO A 8 -14.72 -16.86 -22.59
C PRO A 8 -14.76 -16.66 -21.07
N ALA A 9 -13.60 -16.46 -20.44
CA ALA A 9 -13.57 -15.79 -19.15
C ALA A 9 -14.36 -14.49 -19.36
N ALA A 10 -15.52 -14.38 -18.71
CA ALA A 10 -16.32 -13.18 -18.80
C ALA A 10 -15.41 -12.03 -18.37
N ASP A 11 -15.28 -11.04 -19.23
CA ASP A 11 -14.62 -9.78 -18.97
C ASP A 11 -15.50 -9.05 -17.94
N VAL A 12 -15.42 -9.48 -16.68
CA VAL A 12 -16.16 -8.87 -15.58
C VAL A 12 -15.54 -7.49 -15.40
N ALA A 13 -16.34 -6.46 -15.64
CA ALA A 13 -15.90 -5.08 -15.50
C ALA A 13 -15.29 -4.89 -14.10
N ALA A 14 -14.06 -4.38 -14.07
CA ALA A 14 -13.31 -4.10 -12.86
C ALA A 14 -14.11 -3.16 -11.93
N ILE A 15 -14.15 -3.49 -10.63
CA ILE A 15 -14.90 -2.69 -9.65
C ILE A 15 -14.11 -1.42 -9.31
N PRO A 16 -14.69 -0.22 -9.43
CA PRO A 16 -13.99 1.00 -9.04
C PRO A 16 -13.89 1.09 -7.51
N PHE A 17 -12.76 1.60 -7.03
CA PHE A 17 -12.56 1.96 -5.62
C PHE A 17 -12.62 3.48 -5.46
N PRO A 18 -13.15 4.01 -4.36
CA PRO A 18 -12.89 5.39 -4.01
C PRO A 18 -11.38 5.60 -3.86
N THR A 19 -10.92 6.82 -4.13
CA THR A 19 -9.49 7.18 -4.07
C THR A 19 -9.23 8.16 -2.95
N GLY A 20 -8.11 7.99 -2.26
CA GLY A 20 -7.66 8.92 -1.22
C GLY A 20 -6.36 8.47 -0.60
N TRP A 21 -5.65 9.41 0.02
CA TRP A 21 -4.38 9.18 0.69
C TRP A 21 -4.55 9.39 2.19
N CYS A 22 -4.49 8.31 2.96
CA CYS A 22 -4.58 8.36 4.41
C CYS A 22 -3.21 8.60 5.02
N ALA A 23 -3.00 9.78 5.61
CA ALA A 23 -1.73 10.18 6.17
C ALA A 23 -1.87 11.16 7.33
N THR A 24 -0.77 11.39 8.04
CA THR A 24 -0.66 12.41 9.09
C THR A 24 -0.43 13.81 8.49
N ASP A 25 -0.32 14.81 9.36
CA ASP A 25 0.01 16.18 9.00
C ASP A 25 1.42 16.30 8.40
N LEU A 26 1.69 17.40 7.71
CA LEU A 26 3.02 17.86 7.31
C LEU A 26 3.25 19.28 7.85
N GLY A 27 2.83 19.52 9.09
CA GLY A 27 2.79 20.84 9.70
C GLY A 27 1.92 21.81 8.90
N SER A 28 2.48 22.97 8.59
CA SER A 28 1.78 24.00 7.81
C SER A 28 1.62 23.68 6.33
N LEU A 29 2.34 22.69 5.79
CA LEU A 29 2.26 22.31 4.38
C LEU A 29 0.96 21.57 4.08
N ARG A 30 0.53 20.71 5.00
CA ARG A 30 -0.72 19.95 4.92
C ARG A 30 -1.20 19.61 6.34
N PRO A 31 -2.14 20.39 6.91
CA PRO A 31 -2.61 20.12 8.26
C PRO A 31 -3.49 18.87 8.32
N CYS A 32 -3.53 18.23 9.49
CA CYS A 32 -4.40 17.10 9.80
C CYS A 32 -5.28 17.43 11.01
N ALA A 33 -6.56 17.06 10.97
CA ALA A 33 -7.49 17.26 12.10
C ALA A 33 -7.30 16.24 13.24
N SER A 34 -6.63 15.12 12.98
CA SER A 34 -6.38 14.04 13.95
C SER A 34 -5.02 13.38 13.68
N THR A 35 -4.80 12.13 14.09
CA THR A 35 -3.58 11.37 13.73
C THR A 35 -3.53 11.10 12.22
N TYR A 36 -4.67 10.78 11.63
CA TYR A 36 -4.80 10.54 10.19
C TYR A 36 -5.97 11.34 9.62
N GLU A 37 -5.80 11.76 8.37
CA GLU A 37 -6.85 12.33 7.53
C GLU A 37 -6.73 11.75 6.12
N VAL A 38 -7.84 11.74 5.39
CA VAL A 38 -7.88 11.24 4.00
C VAL A 38 -7.83 12.44 3.06
N TYR A 39 -6.72 12.60 2.37
CA TYR A 39 -6.51 13.65 1.38
C TYR A 39 -6.89 13.18 -0.02
N PRO A 40 -7.48 14.05 -0.87
CA PRO A 40 -7.70 13.72 -2.28
C PRO A 40 -6.36 13.43 -2.99
N VAL A 41 -6.30 12.39 -3.82
CA VAL A 41 -5.05 11.97 -4.49
C VAL A 41 -4.53 13.08 -5.42
N GLU A 42 -5.43 13.83 -6.04
CA GLU A 42 -5.13 14.98 -6.89
C GLU A 42 -4.50 16.16 -6.14
N SER A 43 -4.58 16.19 -4.81
CA SER A 43 -3.92 17.21 -3.99
C SER A 43 -2.45 16.90 -3.71
N LEU A 44 -2.02 15.65 -3.95
CA LEU A 44 -0.67 15.19 -3.63
C LEU A 44 0.35 15.65 -4.69
N PRO A 45 1.64 15.76 -4.33
CA PRO A 45 2.69 16.07 -5.29
C PRO A 45 2.75 15.04 -6.42
N PRO A 46 2.94 15.46 -7.68
CA PRO A 46 3.16 14.55 -8.79
C PRO A 46 4.47 13.76 -8.62
N LEU A 47 4.50 12.52 -9.11
CA LEU A 47 5.64 11.61 -8.95
C LEU A 47 6.52 11.49 -10.19
N GLU A 48 6.25 12.25 -11.26
CA GLU A 48 7.04 12.14 -12.51
C GLU A 48 8.52 12.50 -12.30
N ALA A 49 8.80 13.38 -11.33
CA ALA A 49 10.17 13.76 -10.96
C ALA A 49 10.91 12.71 -10.11
N ALA A 50 10.20 11.69 -9.60
CA ALA A 50 10.77 10.68 -8.72
C ALA A 50 11.42 9.49 -9.47
N ASP A 51 11.17 9.36 -10.78
CA ASP A 51 11.75 8.32 -11.67
C ASP A 51 11.61 6.90 -11.08
N LEU A 52 10.38 6.54 -10.69
CA LEU A 52 10.05 5.23 -10.10
C LEU A 52 10.09 4.12 -11.16
N GLY A 53 10.59 2.94 -10.81
CA GLY A 53 10.93 1.86 -11.75
C GLY A 53 10.92 0.44 -11.18
N ASP A 54 10.17 0.21 -10.09
CA ASP A 54 10.06 -1.01 -9.27
C ASP A 54 11.35 -1.46 -8.56
N GLY A 55 12.48 -0.79 -8.82
CA GLY A 55 13.79 -1.12 -8.26
C GLY A 55 14.05 -0.51 -6.88
N PHE A 56 13.30 0.52 -6.48
CA PHE A 56 13.56 1.32 -5.28
C PHE A 56 14.96 1.95 -5.29
N ASP A 57 15.44 2.40 -6.46
CA ASP A 57 16.78 2.97 -6.61
C ASP A 57 17.00 4.21 -5.73
N TRP A 58 15.93 4.98 -5.47
CA TRP A 58 15.93 6.11 -4.55
C TRP A 58 16.12 5.73 -3.07
N LEU A 59 15.97 4.44 -2.73
CA LEU A 59 16.32 3.82 -1.45
C LEU A 59 17.61 3.00 -1.51
N GLY A 60 18.34 3.02 -2.62
CA GLY A 60 19.57 2.24 -2.81
C GLY A 60 19.38 0.88 -3.50
N GLY A 61 18.16 0.57 -3.95
CA GLY A 61 17.83 -0.61 -4.75
C GLY A 61 17.66 -1.89 -3.94
N ALA A 62 16.93 -2.89 -4.47
CA ALA A 62 16.67 -4.17 -3.77
C ALA A 62 17.87 -5.13 -3.61
N GLY A 63 19.10 -4.66 -3.81
CA GLY A 63 20.31 -5.47 -3.63
C GLY A 63 20.63 -5.77 -2.16
N GLY A 64 21.47 -6.77 -1.91
CA GLY A 64 22.01 -7.05 -0.57
C GLY A 64 21.48 -8.34 0.06
N PRO A 65 21.57 -8.46 1.41
CA PRO A 65 21.12 -9.64 2.13
C PRO A 65 19.61 -9.87 2.00
N ARG A 66 19.23 -11.14 2.09
CA ARG A 66 17.82 -11.55 2.12
C ARG A 66 17.19 -11.21 3.46
N SER A 67 15.96 -10.72 3.45
CA SER A 67 15.16 -10.46 4.64
C SER A 67 14.65 -11.75 5.29
N GLU A 68 14.15 -11.61 6.51
CA GLU A 68 13.42 -12.67 7.22
C GLU A 68 12.08 -13.06 6.55
N HIS A 69 11.54 -12.22 5.66
CA HIS A 69 10.28 -12.50 4.97
C HIS A 69 10.43 -13.45 3.78
N THR A 70 11.65 -13.86 3.42
CA THR A 70 11.91 -14.67 2.22
C THR A 70 11.06 -15.95 2.16
N GLU A 71 10.97 -16.70 3.25
CA GLU A 71 10.20 -17.95 3.29
C GLU A 71 8.68 -17.68 3.21
N HIS A 72 8.21 -16.63 3.90
CA HIS A 72 6.81 -16.21 3.86
C HIS A 72 6.39 -15.76 2.46
N LEU A 73 7.23 -14.98 1.78
CA LEU A 73 7.02 -14.56 0.39
C LEU A 73 6.92 -15.77 -0.54
N ALA A 74 7.82 -16.74 -0.42
CA ALA A 74 7.80 -17.94 -1.26
C ALA A 74 6.51 -18.76 -1.07
N ALA A 75 6.02 -18.88 0.17
CA ALA A 75 4.74 -19.53 0.46
C ALA A 75 3.55 -18.75 -0.12
N MET A 76 3.55 -17.42 0.04
CA MET A 76 2.53 -16.53 -0.50
C MET A 76 2.47 -16.58 -2.03
N GLU A 77 3.62 -16.59 -2.72
CA GLU A 77 3.70 -16.72 -4.18
C GLU A 77 3.10 -18.03 -4.67
N GLN A 78 3.34 -19.14 -3.95
CA GLN A 78 2.75 -20.44 -4.27
C GLN A 78 1.23 -20.39 -4.14
N GLU A 79 0.71 -19.86 -3.03
CA GLU A 79 -0.74 -19.75 -2.80
C GLU A 79 -1.43 -18.84 -3.83
N LEU A 80 -0.80 -17.72 -4.18
CA LEU A 80 -1.29 -16.83 -5.23
C LEU A 80 -1.27 -17.52 -6.61
N ALA A 81 -0.21 -18.26 -6.92
CA ALA A 81 -0.09 -18.99 -8.18
C ALA A 81 -1.17 -20.07 -8.33
N GLU A 82 -1.52 -20.78 -7.25
CA GLU A 82 -2.65 -21.72 -7.22
C GLU A 82 -3.99 -21.03 -7.52
N ALA A 83 -4.13 -19.75 -7.15
CA ALA A 83 -5.27 -18.91 -7.48
C ALA A 83 -5.18 -18.21 -8.85
N GLY A 84 -4.10 -18.45 -9.62
CA GLY A 84 -3.87 -17.81 -10.93
C GLY A 84 -3.42 -16.35 -10.84
N LEU A 85 -2.89 -15.92 -9.69
CA LEU A 85 -2.38 -14.57 -9.42
C LEU A 85 -0.86 -14.58 -9.26
N GLY A 86 -0.24 -13.41 -9.39
CA GLY A 86 1.19 -13.19 -9.14
C GLY A 86 1.43 -11.94 -8.30
N LEU A 87 2.57 -11.93 -7.58
CA LEU A 87 3.03 -10.72 -6.91
C LEU A 87 3.70 -9.77 -7.90
N PRO A 88 3.52 -8.44 -7.74
CA PRO A 88 4.34 -7.45 -8.42
C PRO A 88 5.82 -7.63 -8.08
N VAL A 89 6.69 -7.52 -9.09
CA VAL A 89 8.13 -7.72 -8.93
C VAL A 89 8.71 -6.77 -7.88
N GLY A 90 8.32 -5.49 -7.92
CA GLY A 90 8.75 -4.50 -6.91
C GLY A 90 8.32 -4.86 -5.49
N PHE A 91 7.09 -5.33 -5.29
CA PHE A 91 6.62 -5.75 -3.97
C PHE A 91 7.43 -6.92 -3.40
N ALA A 92 7.65 -7.96 -4.20
CA ALA A 92 8.45 -9.11 -3.80
C ALA A 92 9.91 -8.70 -3.53
N ALA A 93 10.50 -7.87 -4.39
CA ALA A 93 11.87 -7.38 -4.24
C ALA A 93 12.05 -6.53 -2.97
N PHE A 94 11.09 -5.65 -2.66
CA PHE A 94 11.10 -4.81 -1.47
C PHE A 94 11.12 -5.66 -0.20
N TYR A 95 10.18 -6.59 -0.07
CA TYR A 95 10.08 -7.41 1.12
C TYR A 95 11.15 -8.50 1.19
N ALA A 96 11.78 -8.91 0.08
CA ALA A 96 12.91 -9.84 0.08
C ALA A 96 14.26 -9.20 0.47
N SER A 97 14.36 -7.86 0.44
CA SER A 97 15.58 -7.12 0.80
C SER A 97 15.58 -6.74 2.28
N GLU A 98 16.65 -7.09 3.02
CA GLU A 98 16.74 -6.83 4.47
C GLU A 98 16.65 -5.34 4.82
N HIS A 99 17.22 -4.46 3.99
CA HIS A 99 17.20 -3.04 4.28
C HIS A 99 15.88 -2.38 3.85
N LEU A 100 15.31 -2.76 2.70
CA LEU A 100 14.06 -2.17 2.22
C LEU A 100 12.89 -2.52 3.13
N CYS A 101 12.78 -3.78 3.58
CA CYS A 101 11.62 -4.22 4.36
C CYS A 101 11.47 -3.51 5.72
N ARG A 102 12.54 -2.87 6.21
CA ARG A 102 12.57 -2.11 7.47
C ARG A 102 12.29 -0.62 7.30
N VAL A 103 12.33 -0.10 6.07
CA VAL A 103 12.24 1.35 5.82
C VAL A 103 10.95 1.94 6.40
N PHE A 104 9.82 1.24 6.30
CA PHE A 104 8.56 1.72 6.87
C PHE A 104 8.62 1.82 8.40
N ASP A 105 9.15 0.80 9.07
CA ASP A 105 9.33 0.74 10.52
C ASP A 105 10.28 1.84 11.02
N GLU A 106 11.31 2.14 10.24
CA GLU A 106 12.35 3.12 10.60
C GLU A 106 11.87 4.57 10.49
N VAL A 107 11.03 4.89 9.50
CA VAL A 107 10.58 6.27 9.27
C VAL A 107 9.25 6.59 9.92
N SER A 108 8.44 5.59 10.26
CA SER A 108 7.05 5.83 10.67
C SER A 108 6.91 6.70 11.93
N VAL A 109 6.21 7.82 11.80
CA VAL A 109 5.92 8.75 12.91
C VAL A 109 4.68 8.37 13.72
N THR A 110 3.90 7.41 13.22
CA THR A 110 2.70 6.84 13.86
C THR A 110 2.93 5.39 14.32
N ALA A 111 4.19 4.94 14.37
CA ALA A 111 4.55 3.57 14.72
C ALA A 111 3.87 2.48 13.85
N CYS A 112 3.73 2.72 12.55
CA CYS A 112 3.45 1.68 11.57
C CYS A 112 4.63 0.72 11.44
N TRP A 113 4.34 -0.56 11.14
CA TRP A 113 5.37 -1.55 10.84
C TRP A 113 4.95 -2.53 9.75
N SER A 114 5.95 -3.05 9.05
CA SER A 114 5.84 -4.12 8.06
C SER A 114 5.27 -5.38 8.70
N HIS A 115 4.11 -5.83 8.22
CA HIS A 115 3.47 -7.04 8.73
C HIS A 115 2.73 -7.76 7.60
N LEU A 116 3.40 -8.71 6.97
CA LEU A 116 2.86 -9.49 5.86
C LEU A 116 1.82 -10.52 6.35
N SER A 117 0.60 -10.46 5.82
CA SER A 117 -0.39 -11.56 5.96
C SER A 117 -0.18 -12.62 4.88
N GLY A 118 -0.96 -13.71 4.94
CA GLY A 118 -1.24 -14.51 3.74
C GLY A 118 -2.23 -13.82 2.79
N PRO A 119 -2.47 -14.36 1.58
CA PRO A 119 -3.49 -13.84 0.66
C PRO A 119 -4.91 -13.96 1.22
N LEU A 120 -5.56 -12.83 1.42
CA LEU A 120 -6.95 -12.74 1.84
C LEU A 120 -7.88 -12.68 0.63
N ARG A 121 -9.05 -13.32 0.71
CA ARG A 121 -10.09 -13.17 -0.32
C ARG A 121 -10.59 -11.73 -0.35
N SER A 122 -10.75 -11.20 -1.57
CA SER A 122 -11.33 -9.87 -1.73
C SER A 122 -12.82 -9.86 -1.40
N PRO A 123 -13.29 -8.91 -0.56
CA PRO A 123 -14.70 -8.72 -0.29
C PRO A 123 -15.42 -7.98 -1.43
N ALA A 124 -14.68 -7.32 -2.33
CA ALA A 124 -15.24 -6.49 -3.40
C ALA A 124 -15.40 -7.26 -4.71
N GLU A 125 -14.33 -7.92 -5.15
CA GLU A 125 -14.21 -8.59 -6.45
C GLU A 125 -13.88 -10.07 -6.26
N GLU A 126 -14.63 -10.95 -6.94
CA GLU A 126 -14.42 -12.40 -6.94
C GLU A 126 -13.09 -12.75 -7.62
N GLY A 127 -12.39 -13.77 -7.11
CA GLY A 127 -11.08 -14.17 -7.63
C GLY A 127 -9.92 -13.25 -7.23
N ALA A 128 -10.15 -11.97 -6.89
CA ALA A 128 -9.12 -11.07 -6.41
C ALA A 128 -8.61 -11.44 -5.00
N ARG A 129 -7.41 -10.96 -4.65
CA ARG A 129 -6.79 -11.15 -3.34
C ARG A 129 -6.26 -9.84 -2.76
N LEU A 130 -6.15 -9.80 -1.44
CA LEU A 130 -5.44 -8.75 -0.72
C LEU A 130 -4.28 -9.35 0.08
N VAL A 131 -3.17 -8.64 0.17
CA VAL A 131 -2.06 -8.98 1.06
C VAL A 131 -1.81 -7.79 1.97
N ARG A 132 -2.05 -7.95 3.27
CA ARG A 132 -1.71 -6.92 4.26
C ARG A 132 -0.20 -6.81 4.30
N PHE A 133 0.32 -5.60 4.23
CA PHE A 133 1.78 -5.41 4.24
C PHE A 133 2.25 -4.38 5.27
N LEU A 134 1.38 -3.44 5.66
CA LEU A 134 1.67 -2.42 6.65
C LEU A 134 0.44 -2.21 7.53
N ARG A 135 0.66 -1.96 8.82
CA ARG A 135 -0.41 -1.56 9.76
C ARG A 135 0.12 -0.55 10.76
N ASP A 136 -0.77 0.32 11.22
CA ASP A 136 -0.58 1.21 12.36
C ASP A 136 -0.63 0.47 13.70
N GLN A 137 0.03 0.98 14.74
CA GLN A 137 0.07 0.29 16.04
C GLN A 137 -1.26 0.08 16.75
N GLN A 138 -2.22 0.94 16.44
CA GLN A 138 -3.55 0.92 17.04
C GLN A 138 -4.56 0.32 16.07
N ASP A 139 -4.12 -0.23 14.94
CA ASP A 139 -4.96 -0.70 13.85
C ASP A 139 -5.94 0.36 13.33
N CYS A 140 -5.59 1.64 13.48
CA CYS A 140 -6.42 2.72 12.98
C CYS A 140 -6.40 2.80 11.44
N VAL A 141 -5.30 2.39 10.82
CA VAL A 141 -5.14 2.32 9.36
C VAL A 141 -4.29 1.11 9.01
N ILE A 142 -4.72 0.37 7.99
CA ILE A 142 -4.06 -0.85 7.54
C ILE A 142 -4.00 -0.83 6.01
N TRP A 143 -2.83 -1.16 5.46
CA TRP A 143 -2.58 -1.13 4.03
C TRP A 143 -2.41 -2.52 3.46
N TYR A 144 -2.98 -2.69 2.28
CA TYR A 144 -3.05 -3.94 1.56
C TYR A 144 -2.64 -3.74 0.10
N LEU A 145 -1.91 -4.70 -0.43
CA LEU A 145 -1.72 -4.87 -1.86
C LEU A 145 -2.95 -5.60 -2.40
N TYR A 146 -3.66 -4.97 -3.33
CA TYR A 146 -4.80 -5.55 -4.03
C TYR A 146 -4.34 -6.20 -5.33
N LEU A 147 -4.75 -7.43 -5.59
CA LEU A 147 -4.34 -8.24 -6.75
C LEU A 147 -5.56 -8.71 -7.53
N ARG A 148 -5.68 -8.29 -8.78
CA ARG A 148 -6.77 -8.70 -9.68
C ARG A 148 -6.42 -9.91 -10.53
N PRO A 149 -7.42 -10.72 -10.92
CA PRO A 149 -7.24 -11.77 -11.93
C PRO A 149 -6.74 -11.26 -13.30
N SER A 150 -6.96 -9.97 -13.60
CA SER A 150 -6.45 -9.32 -14.81
C SER A 150 -4.93 -9.11 -14.81
N GLY A 151 -4.26 -9.29 -13.66
CA GLY A 151 -2.86 -8.95 -13.44
C GLY A 151 -2.64 -7.51 -12.96
N GLU A 152 -3.68 -6.69 -12.86
CA GLU A 152 -3.57 -5.36 -12.22
C GLU A 152 -3.32 -5.52 -10.72
N ALA A 153 -2.39 -4.72 -10.18
CA ALA A 153 -2.11 -4.64 -8.76
C ALA A 153 -1.97 -3.18 -8.33
N PHE A 154 -2.51 -2.83 -7.17
CA PHE A 154 -2.49 -1.47 -6.62
C PHE A 154 -2.59 -1.49 -5.09
N VAL A 155 -2.39 -0.35 -4.44
CA VAL A 155 -2.45 -0.26 -2.97
C VAL A 155 -3.79 0.31 -2.52
N VAL A 156 -4.40 -0.35 -1.54
CA VAL A 156 -5.57 0.13 -0.82
C VAL A 156 -5.27 0.25 0.67
N PHE A 157 -6.00 1.12 1.36
CA PHE A 157 -6.07 1.10 2.82
C PHE A 157 -7.50 0.84 3.31
N SER A 158 -7.61 0.43 4.57
CA SER A 158 -8.86 0.33 5.31
C SER A 158 -8.66 0.73 6.77
N HIS A 159 -9.74 1.22 7.39
CA HIS A 159 -9.86 1.37 8.84
C HIS A 159 -10.40 0.11 9.54
N VAL A 160 -10.60 -0.97 8.78
CA VAL A 160 -11.07 -2.28 9.27
C VAL A 160 -9.96 -3.30 9.06
N GLU A 161 -9.65 -4.06 10.12
CA GLU A 161 -8.73 -5.18 10.07
C GLU A 161 -9.43 -6.40 9.45
N LEU A 162 -8.90 -6.92 8.33
CA LEU A 162 -9.60 -7.89 7.49
C LEU A 162 -9.35 -9.35 7.87
N GLU A 163 -8.29 -9.64 8.63
CA GLU A 163 -7.83 -10.99 8.96
C GLU A 163 -8.56 -11.57 10.19
N SER A 164 -8.76 -10.74 11.22
CA SER A 164 -9.30 -11.08 12.55
C SER A 164 -10.78 -10.74 12.72
N ALA A 165 -11.38 -9.98 11.80
CA ALA A 165 -12.78 -9.57 11.92
C ALA A 165 -13.80 -10.72 11.80
N GLY A 166 -13.38 -11.98 11.94
CA GLY A 166 -14.24 -13.15 12.13
C GLY A 166 -15.05 -13.53 10.88
N TRP A 167 -15.01 -12.71 9.83
CA TRP A 167 -15.78 -12.88 8.61
C TRP A 167 -15.53 -14.20 7.90
N TRP A 168 -14.32 -14.75 8.02
CA TRP A 168 -13.89 -15.98 7.33
C TRP A 168 -13.81 -17.20 8.25
N ALA A 169 -13.92 -17.02 9.56
CA ALA A 169 -13.64 -18.07 10.54
C ALA A 169 -14.85 -18.95 10.87
N GLU A 170 -16.08 -18.46 10.70
CA GLU A 170 -17.32 -19.22 10.91
C GLU A 170 -18.34 -19.00 9.78
N GLY A 171 -18.07 -19.61 8.62
CA GLY A 171 -18.95 -19.53 7.45
C GLY A 171 -18.67 -18.33 6.55
N GLU A 172 -19.32 -18.27 5.40
CA GLU A 172 -19.22 -17.12 4.50
C GLU A 172 -19.94 -15.92 5.15
N PRO A 173 -19.35 -14.71 5.13
CA PRO A 173 -19.99 -13.51 5.67
C PRO A 173 -21.28 -13.21 4.90
N THR A 174 -22.25 -12.57 5.56
CA THR A 174 -23.45 -12.12 4.85
C THR A 174 -23.10 -11.09 3.78
N GLU A 175 -23.98 -10.92 2.79
CA GLU A 175 -23.73 -9.96 1.72
C GLU A 175 -23.64 -8.52 2.24
N GLU A 176 -24.43 -8.16 3.25
CA GLU A 176 -24.39 -6.82 3.86
C GLU A 176 -23.04 -6.55 4.52
N VAL A 177 -22.50 -7.55 5.21
CA VAL A 177 -21.17 -7.51 5.81
C VAL A 177 -20.11 -7.37 4.73
N ARG A 178 -20.15 -8.23 3.70
CA ARG A 178 -19.21 -8.23 2.59
C ARG A 178 -19.19 -6.86 1.92
N ALA A 179 -20.36 -6.29 1.64
CA ALA A 179 -20.51 -4.98 1.04
C ALA A 179 -19.97 -3.86 1.96
N ALA A 180 -20.21 -3.91 3.27
CA ALA A 180 -19.69 -2.93 4.21
C ALA A 180 -18.16 -2.97 4.31
N VAL A 181 -17.57 -4.17 4.31
CA VAL A 181 -16.11 -4.35 4.29
C VAL A 181 -15.53 -3.88 2.96
N ALA A 182 -16.15 -4.22 1.83
CA ALA A 182 -15.73 -3.74 0.51
C ALA A 182 -15.76 -2.20 0.43
N ALA A 183 -16.80 -1.58 0.98
CA ALA A 183 -16.93 -0.11 1.04
C ALA A 183 -15.90 0.57 1.95
N SER A 184 -15.20 -0.17 2.82
CA SER A 184 -14.11 0.37 3.65
C SER A 184 -12.78 0.51 2.89
N LEU A 185 -12.65 -0.12 1.72
CA LEU A 185 -11.42 -0.11 0.93
C LEU A 185 -11.32 1.16 0.09
N MET A 186 -10.17 1.81 0.15
CA MET A 186 -9.88 3.00 -0.65
C MET A 186 -8.51 2.87 -1.32
N ARG A 187 -8.45 3.05 -2.64
CA ARG A 187 -7.22 3.03 -3.44
C ARG A 187 -6.39 4.28 -3.14
N CYS A 188 -5.13 4.10 -2.76
CA CYS A 188 -4.25 5.20 -2.38
C CYS A 188 -2.98 5.32 -3.21
N ALA A 189 -2.61 4.30 -3.99
CA ALA A 189 -1.54 4.36 -4.97
C ALA A 189 -1.78 3.35 -6.09
N ASP A 190 -1.30 3.66 -7.30
CA ASP A 190 -1.45 2.80 -8.46
C ASP A 190 -0.38 1.71 -8.49
N THR A 191 0.76 1.94 -7.85
CA THR A 191 1.80 0.94 -7.63
C THR A 191 2.24 0.90 -6.17
N PHE A 192 2.90 -0.20 -5.79
CA PHE A 192 3.49 -0.31 -4.46
C PHE A 192 4.66 0.66 -4.26
N GLU A 193 5.46 0.92 -5.30
CA GLU A 193 6.57 1.89 -5.18
C GLU A 193 6.07 3.32 -5.01
N GLU A 194 4.99 3.71 -5.68
CA GLU A 194 4.35 5.02 -5.46
C GLU A 194 3.91 5.19 -3.99
N PHE A 195 3.27 4.15 -3.43
CA PHE A 195 2.91 4.13 -2.01
C PHE A 195 4.16 4.30 -1.14
N ALA A 196 5.19 3.48 -1.38
CA ALA A 196 6.41 3.49 -0.58
C ALA A 196 7.11 4.85 -0.63
N TYR A 197 7.21 5.46 -1.81
CA TYR A 197 7.81 6.78 -1.99
C TYR A 197 7.08 7.85 -1.17
N ARG A 198 5.75 7.93 -1.32
CA ARG A 198 4.94 8.92 -0.58
C ARG A 198 5.02 8.70 0.92
N PHE A 199 4.89 7.44 1.37
CA PHE A 199 4.97 7.10 2.79
C PHE A 199 6.30 7.55 3.38
N VAL A 200 7.43 7.20 2.76
CA VAL A 200 8.76 7.54 3.27
C VAL A 200 9.01 9.03 3.25
N VAL A 201 8.75 9.71 2.13
CA VAL A 201 8.98 11.15 1.98
C VAL A 201 8.17 11.95 2.99
N GLU A 202 6.91 11.62 3.19
CA GLU A 202 6.05 12.34 4.13
C GLU A 202 6.47 12.13 5.59
N ASN A 203 6.82 10.89 5.97
CA ASN A 203 7.30 10.62 7.31
C ASN A 203 8.64 11.28 7.61
N GLU A 204 9.58 11.29 6.66
CA GLU A 204 10.84 12.01 6.81
C GLU A 204 10.67 13.53 6.88
N LEU A 205 9.78 14.10 6.07
CA LEU A 205 9.41 15.51 6.16
C LEU A 205 8.86 15.84 7.55
N TRP A 206 7.95 15.01 8.07
CA TRP A 206 7.41 15.19 9.41
C TRP A 206 8.51 15.11 10.47
N MET A 207 9.38 14.10 10.40
CA MET A 207 10.51 13.95 11.34
C MET A 207 11.42 15.17 11.30
N GLN A 208 11.75 15.68 10.12
CA GLN A 208 12.62 16.85 9.98
C GLN A 208 11.97 18.14 10.50
N ALA A 209 10.67 18.31 10.29
CA ALA A 209 9.92 19.45 10.82
C ALA A 209 9.78 19.42 12.36
N ASN A 210 9.72 18.23 12.96
CA ASN A 210 9.46 18.05 14.40
C ASN A 210 10.69 17.68 15.24
N SER A 211 11.85 17.41 14.61
CA SER A 211 13.10 17.13 15.31
C SER A 211 13.78 18.42 15.81
N ALA A 212 14.49 18.32 16.94
CA ALA A 212 15.32 19.40 17.47
C ALA A 212 16.52 19.69 16.54
N GLY A 213 16.30 20.51 15.51
CA GLY A 213 17.28 20.78 14.46
C GLY A 213 16.69 21.12 13.08
N ALA A 214 15.43 21.56 13.02
CA ALA A 214 14.65 21.86 11.81
C ALA A 214 15.29 22.90 10.84
N GLU A 215 16.46 23.47 11.18
CA GLU A 215 17.22 24.39 10.31
C GLU A 215 18.13 23.66 9.30
N SER A 216 18.16 22.32 9.32
CA SER A 216 18.92 21.55 8.32
C SER A 216 18.25 21.61 6.95
N ARG A 217 19.04 21.75 5.89
CA ARG A 217 18.56 21.77 4.51
C ARG A 217 17.89 20.43 4.16
N LEU A 218 16.68 20.47 3.61
CA LEU A 218 15.97 19.29 3.10
C LEU A 218 16.81 18.61 2.01
N ALA A 219 16.78 17.27 1.99
CA ALA A 219 17.26 16.52 0.83
C ALA A 219 16.46 16.92 -0.42
N PRO A 220 17.05 16.91 -1.64
CA PRO A 220 16.37 17.40 -2.84
C PRO A 220 14.99 16.78 -3.10
N ARG A 221 14.82 15.48 -2.83
CA ARG A 221 13.52 14.78 -2.97
C ARG A 221 12.46 15.29 -1.99
N LEU A 222 12.85 15.60 -0.76
CA LEU A 222 11.97 16.14 0.27
C LEU A 222 11.58 17.59 -0.05
N GLN A 223 12.55 18.39 -0.52
CA GLN A 223 12.29 19.76 -0.96
C GLN A 223 11.31 19.81 -2.12
N ALA A 224 11.51 18.99 -3.15
CA ALA A 224 10.61 18.94 -4.30
C ALA A 224 9.17 18.56 -3.89
N TYR A 225 9.02 17.63 -2.94
CA TYR A 225 7.72 17.23 -2.41
C TYR A 225 7.06 18.36 -1.59
N ALA A 226 7.85 19.09 -0.78
CA ALA A 226 7.37 20.23 0.01
C ALA A 226 7.00 21.44 -0.86
N ASP A 227 7.75 21.71 -1.94
CA ASP A 227 7.53 22.84 -2.85
C ASP A 227 6.16 22.79 -3.52
N HIS A 228 5.64 21.60 -3.80
CA HIS A 228 4.27 21.41 -4.30
C HIS A 228 3.24 22.07 -3.38
N TYR A 229 3.29 21.76 -2.08
CA TYR A 229 2.37 22.33 -1.09
C TYR A 229 2.57 23.83 -0.89
N ALA A 230 3.81 24.32 -0.95
CA ALA A 230 4.10 25.74 -0.88
C ALA A 230 3.56 26.52 -2.09
N SER A 231 3.58 25.92 -3.29
CA SER A 231 3.05 26.52 -4.51
C SER A 231 1.52 26.46 -4.62
N ALA A 232 0.90 25.53 -3.91
CA ALA A 232 -0.55 25.35 -3.84
C ALA A 232 -1.22 26.18 -2.71
N ALA A 233 -0.42 26.80 -1.83
CA ALA A 233 -0.92 27.66 -0.77
C ALA A 233 -1.52 28.96 -1.34
N PRO A 234 -2.74 29.37 -0.92
CA PRO A 234 -3.42 30.56 -1.42
C PRO A 234 -2.77 31.89 -1.00
#